data_AF-A0A2E3RQA7-F1
#
_entry.id   AF-A0A2E3RQA7-F1
#
_cell.length_a   1.000
_cell.length_b   1.000
_cell.length_c   1.000
_cell.angle_alpha   90.00
_cell.angle_beta   90.00
_cell.angle_gamma   90.00
#
_symmetry.space_group_name_H-M   'P 1'
#
loop_
_entity.id
_entity.type
_entity.pdbx_description
1 polymer ?
#
loop_
_entity_poly.entity_id
_entity_poly.type
_entity_poly.pdbx_seq_one_letter_code
_entity_poly.pdbx_strand_id
1 'polypeptide(L)'
;MSYISHKWAVPAVLLLCAPVLLALSSDCFEPHPWTGCDDQECTSVVCQVNPLCCELEWDQDCVEIAHELCGEPDECGSEGTGNCCIKNSTPFCEDDDCCTVVCAIDPFCCDTSWDLMCADRATEICAVCEDPETCEGDFNGDGIVDGTDLASLLSEWMMQSDMDLDGNGFINGADLGKLLNLWGPC
;
A
#
# COMPACT_ATOMS: atom_id res chain seq x y z
N MET A 1 68.18 12.91 16.84
CA MET A 1 67.05 12.80 15.89
C MET A 1 65.83 13.50 16.48
N SER A 2 65.53 14.71 16.00
CA SER A 2 64.16 15.28 15.96
C SER A 2 63.27 14.38 15.08
N TYR A 3 61.94 14.32 15.17
CA TYR A 3 60.92 15.37 15.12
C TYR A 3 59.65 14.88 15.89
N ILE A 4 59.15 15.60 16.88
CA ILE A 4 58.09 16.63 16.85
C ILE A 4 56.74 16.14 16.30
N SER A 5 55.80 16.07 17.24
CA SER A 5 54.36 15.87 17.13
C SER A 5 53.66 17.02 16.40
N HIS A 6 52.92 16.70 15.34
CA HIS A 6 51.83 17.54 14.83
C HIS A 6 50.57 16.69 14.68
N LYS A 7 49.80 16.56 15.77
CA LYS A 7 48.39 16.18 15.68
C LYS A 7 47.64 17.43 15.27
N TRP A 8 47.22 17.46 14.02
CA TRP A 8 46.38 18.51 13.47
C TRP A 8 45.02 18.44 14.17
N ALA A 9 44.57 19.59 14.66
CA ALA A 9 43.22 19.76 15.15
C ALA A 9 42.24 19.46 14.00
N VAL A 10 41.46 18.38 14.13
CA VAL A 10 40.26 18.21 13.33
C VAL A 10 39.23 19.18 13.92
N PRO A 11 38.71 20.13 13.13
CA PRO A 11 37.75 21.10 13.66
C PRO A 11 36.48 20.37 14.09
N ALA A 12 35.89 20.85 15.17
CA ALA A 12 34.66 20.37 15.74
C ALA A 12 33.52 20.38 14.71
N VAL A 13 33.36 19.29 13.97
CA VAL A 13 32.10 18.93 13.33
C VAL A 13 31.29 18.27 14.43
N LEU A 14 30.36 19.06 14.96
CA LEU A 14 29.29 18.73 15.88
C LEU A 14 29.18 17.24 16.25
N LEU A 15 29.63 16.91 17.46
CA LEU A 15 28.98 15.90 18.27
C LEU A 15 27.49 16.30 18.40
N LEU A 16 26.64 15.69 17.59
CA LEU A 16 25.26 15.41 17.97
C LEU A 16 25.14 13.92 18.28
N CYS A 17 25.91 13.49 19.29
CA CYS A 17 25.57 12.29 20.03
C CYS A 17 24.52 12.72 21.06
N ALA A 18 23.24 12.78 20.65
CA ALA A 18 22.13 12.99 21.56
C ALA A 18 21.68 11.63 22.12
N PRO A 19 21.78 11.39 23.44
CA PRO A 19 21.42 10.11 24.04
C PRO A 19 19.98 10.16 24.58
N VAL A 20 18.97 10.06 23.70
CA VAL A 20 17.58 9.63 23.99
C VAL A 20 17.00 9.19 22.64
N LEU A 21 17.00 7.89 22.32
CA LEU A 21 15.82 7.03 22.46
C LEU A 21 14.56 7.58 21.75
N LEU A 22 14.60 7.62 20.43
CA LEU A 22 13.49 7.17 19.59
C LEU A 22 14.16 6.37 18.48
N ALA A 23 14.06 5.04 18.56
CA ALA A 23 14.25 4.21 17.38
C ALA A 23 13.22 4.71 16.36
N LEU A 24 13.66 5.52 15.42
CA LEU A 24 12.95 5.59 14.15
C LEU A 24 13.24 4.22 13.53
N SER A 25 12.34 3.28 13.81
CA SER A 25 12.17 2.06 13.03
C SER A 25 12.11 2.54 11.58
N SER A 26 13.20 2.36 10.83
CA SER A 26 13.23 2.73 9.42
C SER A 26 12.95 1.46 8.64
N ASP A 27 11.84 1.45 7.92
CA ASP A 27 11.33 0.27 7.20
C ASP A 27 12.38 -0.25 6.23
N CYS A 28 12.66 -1.55 6.27
CA CYS A 28 13.58 -2.23 5.35
C CYS A 28 13.20 -2.10 3.89
N PHE A 29 11.92 -1.87 3.60
CA PHE A 29 11.36 -1.85 2.25
C PHE A 29 11.12 -0.43 1.71
N GLU A 30 11.63 0.61 2.40
CA GLU A 30 11.55 2.00 1.96
C GLU A 30 12.92 2.69 1.97
N PRO A 31 13.26 3.50 0.95
CA PRO A 31 14.57 4.15 0.89
C PRO A 31 14.67 5.26 1.92
N HIS A 32 15.80 5.34 2.61
CA HIS A 32 16.01 6.32 3.67
C HIS A 32 17.49 6.70 3.89
N PRO A 33 17.78 7.90 4.43
CA PRO A 33 19.14 8.42 4.52
C PRO A 33 20.01 7.80 5.63
N TRP A 34 19.48 6.86 6.42
CA TRP A 34 20.24 6.13 7.45
C TRP A 34 20.76 4.80 6.92
N THR A 35 21.73 4.21 7.62
CA THR A 35 22.24 2.86 7.32
C THR A 35 21.48 1.80 8.08
N GLY A 36 21.24 0.64 7.45
CA GLY A 36 20.43 -0.45 8.01
C GLY A 36 18.96 -0.09 8.19
N CYS A 37 18.13 -1.06 8.56
CA CYS A 37 16.70 -0.90 8.73
C CYS A 37 16.21 -1.45 10.09
N ASP A 38 14.90 -1.49 10.29
CA ASP A 38 14.28 -1.90 11.54
C ASP A 38 14.27 -3.41 11.81
N ASP A 39 14.50 -4.22 10.78
CA ASP A 39 14.80 -5.63 10.91
C ASP A 39 16.32 -5.88 10.94
N GLN A 40 16.80 -6.37 12.08
CA GLN A 40 18.21 -6.67 12.31
C GLN A 40 18.72 -7.88 11.51
N GLU A 41 17.87 -8.87 11.26
CA GLU A 41 18.18 -10.01 10.42
C GLU A 41 18.26 -9.55 8.96
N CYS A 42 17.26 -8.80 8.47
CA CYS A 42 17.28 -8.26 7.12
C CYS A 42 18.48 -7.35 6.87
N THR A 43 18.74 -6.42 7.79
CA THR A 43 19.93 -5.56 7.74
C THR A 43 21.19 -6.41 7.56
N SER A 44 21.34 -7.48 8.34
CA SER A 44 22.53 -8.33 8.28
C SER A 44 22.67 -9.11 6.96
N VAL A 45 21.56 -9.45 6.32
CA VAL A 45 21.52 -10.14 5.02
C VAL A 45 21.85 -9.17 3.90
N VAL A 46 21.21 -8.00 3.86
CA VAL A 46 21.46 -6.95 2.85
C VAL A 46 22.91 -6.45 2.93
N CYS A 47 23.46 -6.23 4.13
CA CYS A 47 24.87 -5.83 4.31
C CYS A 47 25.86 -6.83 3.67
N GLN A 48 25.52 -8.13 3.66
CA GLN A 48 26.40 -9.16 3.08
C GLN A 48 26.41 -9.12 1.55
N VAL A 49 25.31 -8.66 0.95
CA VAL A 49 25.19 -8.51 -0.51
C VAL A 49 25.79 -7.20 -0.97
N ASN A 50 25.43 -6.08 -0.32
CA ASN A 50 25.96 -4.76 -0.62
C ASN A 50 26.39 -4.04 0.66
N PRO A 51 27.71 -3.98 0.95
CA PRO A 51 28.23 -3.27 2.12
C PRO A 51 27.87 -1.78 2.17
N LEU A 52 27.58 -1.15 1.02
CA LEU A 52 27.22 0.27 0.98
C LEU A 52 25.92 0.57 1.74
N CYS A 53 24.98 -0.38 1.79
CA CYS A 53 23.74 -0.29 2.58
C CYS A 53 23.98 -0.07 4.08
N CYS A 54 25.18 -0.41 4.55
CA CYS A 54 25.56 -0.38 5.95
C CYS A 54 26.70 0.61 6.24
N GLU A 55 27.28 1.20 5.20
CA GLU A 55 28.39 2.15 5.28
C GLU A 55 28.04 3.57 4.82
N LEU A 56 27.01 3.73 3.97
CA LEU A 56 26.62 5.01 3.39
C LEU A 56 25.15 5.36 3.66
N GLU A 57 24.22 4.68 2.99
CA GLU A 57 22.78 4.93 3.07
C GLU A 57 21.99 3.70 2.62
N TRP A 58 20.74 3.60 3.07
CA TRP A 58 19.78 2.61 2.61
C TRP A 58 18.97 3.18 1.44
N ASP A 59 19.56 3.13 0.25
CA ASP A 59 18.95 3.65 -0.98
C ASP A 59 18.04 2.60 -1.66
N GLN A 60 17.57 2.92 -2.87
CA GLN A 60 16.70 2.03 -3.65
C GLN A 60 17.34 0.67 -3.94
N ASP A 61 18.67 0.62 -4.12
CA ASP A 61 19.36 -0.65 -4.38
C ASP A 61 19.31 -1.53 -3.12
N CYS A 62 19.41 -0.94 -1.92
CA CYS A 62 19.27 -1.66 -0.65
C CYS A 62 17.84 -2.18 -0.43
N VAL A 63 16.84 -1.40 -0.81
CA VAL A 63 15.42 -1.79 -0.75
C VAL A 63 15.13 -2.94 -1.72
N GLU A 64 15.65 -2.90 -2.95
CA GLU A 64 15.48 -4.00 -3.92
C GLU A 64 16.11 -5.31 -3.43
N ILE A 65 17.30 -5.24 -2.81
CA ILE A 65 17.92 -6.40 -2.16
C ILE A 65 17.09 -6.88 -0.96
N ALA A 66 16.55 -5.96 -0.16
CA ALA A 66 15.70 -6.29 0.97
C ALA A 66 14.42 -7.01 0.53
N HIS A 67 13.74 -6.54 -0.52
CA HIS A 67 12.58 -7.24 -1.10
C HIS A 67 12.93 -8.65 -1.55
N GLU A 68 14.08 -8.86 -2.19
CA GLU A 68 14.49 -10.17 -2.69
C GLU A 68 14.86 -11.17 -1.58
N LEU A 69 15.47 -10.70 -0.50
CA LEU A 69 16.11 -11.58 0.50
C LEU A 69 15.42 -11.60 1.86
N CYS A 70 14.63 -10.57 2.15
CA CYS A 70 13.95 -10.38 3.42
C CYS A 70 12.44 -10.28 3.27
N GLY A 71 11.92 -10.00 2.06
CA GLY A 71 10.49 -10.03 1.80
C GLY A 71 9.94 -11.40 2.19
N GLU A 72 8.97 -11.41 3.09
CA GLU A 72 8.11 -12.59 3.22
C GLU A 72 7.43 -12.77 1.85
N PRO A 73 7.39 -13.99 1.29
CA PRO A 73 6.70 -14.20 0.04
C PRO A 73 5.24 -13.80 0.22
N ASP A 74 4.77 -12.85 -0.59
CA ASP A 74 3.35 -12.49 -0.61
C ASP A 74 2.52 -13.76 -0.81
N GLU A 75 1.52 -13.93 0.04
CA GLU A 75 0.55 -15.02 -0.02
C GLU A 75 -0.86 -14.45 0.05
N CYS A 76 -1.85 -15.32 -0.12
CA CYS A 76 -3.23 -14.92 0.08
C CYS A 76 -3.43 -14.36 1.49
N GLY A 77 -4.04 -13.18 1.59
CA GLY A 77 -4.26 -12.52 2.88
C GLY A 77 -3.07 -11.73 3.43
N SER A 78 -1.93 -11.66 2.73
CA SER A 78 -0.81 -10.82 3.16
C SER A 78 -1.21 -9.35 3.14
N GLU A 79 -0.87 -8.61 4.20
CA GLU A 79 -1.09 -7.16 4.26
C GLU A 79 -0.33 -6.48 3.11
N GLY A 80 -0.98 -5.51 2.44
CA GLY A 80 -0.35 -4.78 1.33
C GLY A 80 -0.49 -5.43 -0.05
N THR A 81 -1.05 -6.64 -0.16
CA THR A 81 -1.43 -7.25 -1.45
C THR A 81 -2.65 -6.60 -2.09
N GLY A 82 -3.36 -5.74 -1.35
CA GLY A 82 -4.43 -4.89 -1.85
C GLY A 82 -5.81 -5.56 -1.85
N ASN A 83 -6.84 -4.75 -2.10
CA ASN A 83 -8.23 -5.18 -2.02
C ASN A 83 -8.58 -6.28 -3.03
N CYS A 84 -9.35 -7.29 -2.62
CA CYS A 84 -9.73 -8.41 -3.49
C CYS A 84 -10.73 -8.04 -4.59
N CYS A 85 -11.53 -7.00 -4.38
CA CYS A 85 -12.63 -6.62 -5.26
C CYS A 85 -12.19 -5.55 -6.28
N ILE A 86 -10.94 -5.08 -6.18
CA ILE A 86 -10.36 -4.08 -7.08
C ILE A 86 -9.06 -4.62 -7.66
N LYS A 87 -8.84 -4.43 -8.96
CA LYS A 87 -7.54 -4.77 -9.57
C LYS A 87 -6.41 -3.98 -8.87
N ASN A 88 -5.38 -4.66 -8.42
CA ASN A 88 -4.22 -4.04 -7.76
C ASN A 88 -2.92 -4.22 -8.57
N SER A 89 -2.96 -5.05 -9.63
CA SER A 89 -1.83 -5.38 -10.51
C SER A 89 -0.65 -6.09 -9.84
N THR A 90 -0.75 -6.45 -8.56
CA THR A 90 0.15 -7.35 -7.84
C THR A 90 -0.48 -8.73 -7.74
N PRO A 91 0.28 -9.82 -7.58
CA PRO A 91 -0.32 -11.10 -7.25
C PRO A 91 -1.03 -11.04 -5.89
N PHE A 92 -2.02 -11.91 -5.69
CA PHE A 92 -2.81 -12.04 -4.46
C PHE A 92 -3.68 -10.83 -4.12
N CYS A 93 -4.44 -10.97 -3.03
CA CYS A 93 -5.20 -9.90 -2.42
C CYS A 93 -5.34 -10.16 -0.90
N GLU A 94 -5.79 -9.15 -0.17
CA GLU A 94 -5.70 -9.04 1.29
C GLU A 94 -6.71 -9.88 2.08
N ASP A 95 -7.71 -10.49 1.43
CA ASP A 95 -8.63 -11.44 2.05
C ASP A 95 -8.18 -12.88 1.72
N ASP A 96 -7.68 -13.60 2.73
CA ASP A 96 -7.11 -14.94 2.60
C ASP A 96 -8.10 -15.95 1.97
N ASP A 97 -9.33 -15.97 2.48
CA ASP A 97 -10.36 -16.90 2.04
C ASP A 97 -10.77 -16.61 0.58
N CYS A 98 -11.04 -15.35 0.24
CA CYS A 98 -11.39 -14.95 -1.12
C CYS A 98 -10.24 -15.20 -2.10
N CYS A 99 -9.04 -14.75 -1.74
CA CYS A 99 -7.84 -14.96 -2.54
C CYS A 99 -7.63 -16.44 -2.83
N THR A 100 -7.69 -17.30 -1.81
CA THR A 100 -7.49 -18.75 -1.96
C THR A 100 -8.51 -19.37 -2.92
N VAL A 101 -9.77 -18.94 -2.84
CA VAL A 101 -10.82 -19.42 -3.75
C VAL A 101 -10.57 -18.97 -5.18
N VAL A 102 -10.25 -17.68 -5.41
CA VAL A 102 -9.97 -17.14 -6.74
C VAL A 102 -8.73 -17.80 -7.34
N CYS A 103 -7.66 -17.97 -6.58
CA CYS A 103 -6.42 -18.60 -7.03
C CYS A 103 -6.60 -20.09 -7.39
N ALA A 104 -7.50 -20.80 -6.71
CA ALA A 104 -7.86 -22.16 -7.06
C ALA A 104 -8.64 -22.25 -8.39
N ILE A 105 -9.32 -21.18 -8.79
CA ILE A 105 -10.06 -21.08 -10.06
C ILE A 105 -9.12 -20.64 -11.19
N ASP A 106 -8.32 -19.59 -10.95
CA ASP A 106 -7.36 -19.05 -11.89
C ASP A 106 -6.00 -18.77 -11.21
N PRO A 107 -5.00 -19.65 -11.40
CA PRO A 107 -3.66 -19.45 -10.86
C PRO A 107 -2.96 -18.17 -11.36
N PHE A 108 -3.42 -17.56 -12.45
CA PHE A 108 -2.87 -16.28 -12.90
C PHE A 108 -2.97 -15.20 -11.81
N CYS A 109 -4.02 -15.24 -10.99
CA CYS A 109 -4.27 -14.26 -9.93
C CYS A 109 -3.24 -14.33 -8.77
N CYS A 110 -2.65 -15.49 -8.50
CA CYS A 110 -1.56 -15.66 -7.52
C CYS A 110 -0.16 -15.72 -8.15
N ASP A 111 -0.04 -16.12 -9.40
CA ASP A 111 1.27 -16.35 -10.02
C ASP A 111 1.77 -15.12 -10.79
N THR A 112 0.86 -14.26 -11.24
CA THR A 112 1.19 -13.16 -12.15
C THR A 112 0.62 -11.83 -11.71
N SER A 113 -0.71 -11.72 -11.55
CA SER A 113 -1.33 -10.43 -11.26
C SER A 113 -2.81 -10.57 -10.91
N TRP A 114 -3.25 -9.84 -9.90
CA TRP A 114 -4.64 -9.57 -9.59
C TRP A 114 -5.16 -8.46 -10.50
N ASP A 115 -5.65 -8.87 -11.66
CA ASP A 115 -6.18 -7.99 -12.69
C ASP A 115 -7.71 -7.80 -12.57
N LEU A 116 -8.32 -7.18 -13.59
CA LEU A 116 -9.77 -6.97 -13.62
C LEU A 116 -10.55 -8.30 -13.61
N MET A 117 -10.02 -9.35 -14.23
CA MET A 117 -10.70 -10.65 -14.24
C MET A 117 -10.64 -11.33 -12.88
N CYS A 118 -9.54 -11.16 -12.14
CA CYS A 118 -9.42 -11.63 -10.76
C CYS A 118 -10.40 -10.90 -9.83
N ALA A 119 -10.47 -9.57 -9.95
CA ALA A 119 -11.39 -8.73 -9.17
C ALA A 119 -12.86 -9.03 -9.50
N ASP A 120 -13.25 -9.06 -10.78
CA ASP A 120 -14.62 -9.39 -11.20
C ASP A 120 -15.02 -10.79 -10.70
N ARG A 121 -14.09 -11.75 -10.73
CA ARG A 121 -14.31 -13.10 -10.18
C ARG A 121 -14.53 -13.07 -8.67
N ALA A 122 -13.75 -12.27 -7.95
CA ALA A 122 -13.90 -12.09 -6.51
C ALA A 122 -15.28 -11.52 -6.17
N THR A 123 -15.73 -10.47 -6.86
CA THR A 123 -17.07 -9.90 -6.71
C THR A 123 -18.18 -10.94 -6.92
N GLU A 124 -18.00 -11.90 -7.84
CA GLU A 124 -19.00 -12.95 -8.08
C GLU A 124 -19.12 -14.01 -6.97
N ILE A 125 -18.05 -14.26 -6.20
CA ILE A 125 -17.95 -15.47 -5.36
C ILE A 125 -17.56 -15.20 -3.90
N CYS A 126 -17.07 -14.01 -3.59
CA CYS A 126 -16.53 -13.67 -2.28
C CYS A 126 -17.45 -12.69 -1.55
N ALA A 127 -17.83 -13.04 -0.32
CA ALA A 127 -18.66 -12.18 0.54
C ALA A 127 -17.93 -10.88 0.96
N VAL A 128 -16.60 -10.84 0.91
CA VAL A 128 -15.82 -9.61 1.20
C VAL A 128 -16.11 -8.49 0.19
N CYS A 129 -16.58 -8.84 -1.01
CA CYS A 129 -17.01 -7.91 -2.04
C CYS A 129 -18.51 -7.59 -1.98
N GLU A 130 -19.23 -8.22 -1.06
CA GLU A 130 -20.64 -7.90 -0.81
C GLU A 130 -20.80 -6.85 0.30
N ASP A 131 -19.72 -6.22 0.81
CA ASP A 131 -19.84 -5.22 1.88
C ASP A 131 -20.50 -3.94 1.33
N PRO A 132 -21.77 -3.67 1.69
CA PRO A 132 -22.46 -2.47 1.25
C PRO A 132 -21.95 -1.20 1.98
N GLU A 133 -21.02 -1.30 2.95
CA GLU A 133 -20.52 -0.14 3.69
C GLU A 133 -19.29 0.54 3.05
N THR A 134 -18.61 -0.07 2.08
CA THR A 134 -17.38 0.54 1.48
C THR A 134 -17.56 1.11 0.07
N CYS A 135 -18.69 0.85 -0.60
CA CYS A 135 -18.94 1.42 -1.91
C CYS A 135 -19.78 2.69 -1.80
N GLU A 136 -19.09 3.81 -1.52
CA GLU A 136 -19.68 5.13 -1.25
C GLU A 136 -20.71 5.56 -2.33
N GLY A 137 -20.56 5.09 -3.57
CA GLY A 137 -21.42 5.43 -4.70
C GLY A 137 -22.49 4.41 -5.09
N ASP A 138 -22.56 3.24 -4.45
CA ASP A 138 -23.60 2.23 -4.73
C ASP A 138 -24.83 2.50 -3.84
N PHE A 139 -25.75 3.28 -4.38
CA PHE A 139 -26.93 3.73 -3.64
C PHE A 139 -28.08 2.73 -3.70
N ASN A 140 -28.07 1.79 -4.64
CA ASN A 140 -29.11 0.78 -4.78
C ASN A 140 -28.71 -0.59 -4.18
N GLY A 141 -27.44 -0.75 -3.81
CA GLY A 141 -26.86 -1.94 -3.17
C GLY A 141 -26.72 -3.12 -4.12
N ASP A 142 -26.52 -2.88 -5.42
CA ASP A 142 -26.39 -3.94 -6.43
C ASP A 142 -24.94 -4.33 -6.75
N GLY A 143 -23.98 -3.74 -6.04
CA GLY A 143 -22.56 -4.02 -6.13
C GLY A 143 -21.87 -3.34 -7.32
N ILE A 144 -22.51 -2.40 -8.01
CA ILE A 144 -21.92 -1.69 -9.15
C ILE A 144 -22.36 -0.23 -9.13
N VAL A 145 -21.42 0.71 -9.19
CA VAL A 145 -21.74 2.13 -9.41
C VAL A 145 -22.02 2.37 -10.89
N ASP A 146 -23.30 2.47 -11.26
CA ASP A 146 -23.73 2.64 -12.64
C ASP A 146 -24.81 3.71 -12.86
N GLY A 147 -25.49 3.64 -14.01
CA GLY A 147 -26.55 4.58 -14.36
C GLY A 147 -27.73 4.55 -13.39
N THR A 148 -27.90 3.49 -12.62
CA THR A 148 -28.93 3.30 -11.61
C THR A 148 -28.61 4.12 -10.36
N ASP A 149 -27.36 4.13 -9.90
CA ASP A 149 -26.92 4.98 -8.78
C ASP A 149 -26.91 6.45 -9.16
N LEU A 150 -26.51 6.75 -10.40
CA LEU A 150 -26.66 8.09 -10.93
C LEU A 150 -28.12 8.54 -10.91
N ALA A 151 -29.06 7.66 -11.26
CA ALA A 151 -30.48 7.98 -11.20
C ALA A 151 -30.95 8.21 -9.75
N SER A 152 -30.42 7.46 -8.79
CA SER A 152 -30.66 7.65 -7.36
C SER A 152 -30.16 9.03 -6.89
N LEU A 153 -28.90 9.37 -7.20
CA LEU A 153 -28.30 10.67 -6.86
C LEU A 153 -29.06 11.85 -7.48
N LEU A 154 -29.48 11.73 -8.74
CA LEU A 154 -30.26 12.76 -9.42
C LEU A 154 -31.70 12.89 -8.89
N SER A 155 -32.24 11.84 -8.25
CA SER A 155 -33.57 11.88 -7.64
C SER A 155 -33.59 12.69 -6.34
N GLU A 156 -32.44 12.84 -5.68
CA GLU A 156 -32.26 13.59 -4.43
C GLU A 156 -31.55 14.93 -4.62
N TRP A 157 -31.49 15.43 -5.87
CA TRP A 157 -30.79 16.67 -6.18
C TRP A 157 -31.23 17.84 -5.30
N MET A 158 -30.25 18.56 -4.74
CA MET A 158 -30.43 19.65 -3.77
C MET A 158 -31.09 19.24 -2.44
N MET A 159 -31.11 17.95 -2.08
CA MET A 159 -31.51 17.49 -0.76
C MET A 159 -30.30 17.25 0.16
N GLN A 160 -30.57 17.14 1.46
CA GLN A 160 -29.64 16.60 2.46
C GLN A 160 -30.03 15.14 2.72
N SER A 161 -29.16 14.24 2.31
CA SER A 161 -29.24 12.82 2.61
C SER A 161 -27.85 12.22 2.62
N ASP A 162 -27.79 10.90 2.81
CA ASP A 162 -26.56 10.14 2.90
C ASP A 162 -25.83 10.01 1.54
N MET A 163 -26.39 10.55 0.44
CA MET A 163 -25.77 10.58 -0.91
C MET A 163 -24.88 11.81 -1.16
N ASP A 164 -24.61 12.62 -0.12
CA ASP A 164 -23.67 13.75 -0.14
C ASP A 164 -22.21 13.26 -0.03
N LEU A 165 -21.67 12.81 -1.17
CA LEU A 165 -20.35 12.20 -1.27
C LEU A 165 -19.22 13.15 -0.86
N ASP A 166 -19.35 14.46 -1.09
CA ASP A 166 -18.30 15.42 -0.71
C ASP A 166 -18.46 16.02 0.70
N GLY A 167 -19.57 15.68 1.38
CA GLY A 167 -19.87 16.12 2.74
C GLY A 167 -20.13 17.63 2.85
N ASN A 168 -20.50 18.30 1.74
CA ASN A 168 -20.73 19.75 1.72
C ASN A 168 -22.13 20.15 2.22
N GLY A 169 -22.99 19.16 2.51
CA GLY A 169 -24.36 19.30 2.97
C GLY A 169 -25.39 19.47 1.85
N PHE A 170 -25.03 19.22 0.59
CA PHE A 170 -25.93 19.36 -0.57
C PHE A 170 -25.55 18.43 -1.71
N ILE A 171 -26.52 17.64 -2.19
CA ILE A 171 -26.35 16.84 -3.41
C ILE A 171 -26.37 17.74 -4.65
N ASN A 172 -25.22 17.85 -5.31
CA ASN A 172 -25.04 18.70 -6.48
C ASN A 172 -23.99 18.15 -7.48
N GLY A 173 -23.51 19.03 -8.37
CA GLY A 173 -22.52 18.66 -9.40
C GLY A 173 -21.19 18.16 -8.84
N ALA A 174 -20.85 18.50 -7.58
CA ALA A 174 -19.66 17.99 -6.92
C ALA A 174 -19.81 16.49 -6.59
N ASP A 175 -20.96 16.08 -6.05
CA ASP A 175 -21.28 14.67 -5.75
C ASP A 175 -21.39 13.85 -7.03
N LEU A 176 -22.02 14.40 -8.06
CA LEU A 176 -22.01 13.78 -9.39
C LEU A 176 -20.58 13.54 -9.89
N GLY A 177 -19.70 14.53 -9.73
CA GLY A 177 -18.29 14.40 -10.11
C GLY A 177 -17.57 13.31 -9.34
N LYS A 178 -17.89 13.14 -8.05
CA LYS A 178 -17.37 12.04 -7.23
C LYS A 178 -17.93 10.69 -7.67
N LEU A 179 -19.24 10.56 -7.84
CA LEU A 179 -19.90 9.34 -8.29
C LEU A 179 -19.29 8.84 -9.62
N LEU A 180 -19.04 9.75 -10.56
CA LEU A 180 -18.40 9.44 -11.85
C LEU A 180 -16.95 8.96 -11.72
N ASN A 181 -16.24 9.30 -10.65
CA ASN A 181 -14.91 8.75 -10.37
C ASN A 181 -14.96 7.35 -9.74
N LEU A 182 -16.12 6.95 -9.20
CA LEU A 182 -16.36 5.64 -8.58
C LEU A 182 -17.02 4.65 -9.56
N TRP A 183 -17.16 5.00 -10.84
CA TRP A 183 -17.96 4.24 -11.81
C TRP A 183 -17.39 2.85 -12.11
N GLY A 184 -18.23 1.83 -11.98
CA GLY A 184 -17.85 0.43 -12.20
C GLY A 184 -18.20 -0.47 -11.01
N PRO A 185 -17.77 -1.75 -11.06
CA PRO A 185 -17.98 -2.70 -9.99
C PRO A 185 -17.39 -2.25 -8.66
N CYS A 186 -18.09 -2.65 -7.60
CA CYS A 186 -17.64 -2.83 -6.23
C CYS A 186 -17.35 -4.34 -6.02
#